data_AF-A0A097ER07-F1
#
_entry.id   AF-A0A097ER07-F1
#
_cell.length_a   1.000
_cell.length_b   1.000
_cell.length_c   1.000
_cell.angle_alpha   90.00
_cell.angle_beta   90.00
_cell.angle_gamma   90.00
#
_symmetry.space_group_name_H-M   'P 1'
#
loop_
_entity.id
_entity.type
_entity.pdbx_description
1 polymer ?
#
loop_
_entity_poly.entity_id
_entity_poly.type
_entity_poly.pdbx_seq_one_letter_code
_entity_poly.pdbx_strand_id
1 'polypeptide(L)'
;MFISAISSLLLLPSNYSHIEVFRSLAAYLNALLPFILVINLESKELQRLRKVILWLFYFLVTLGFLQYFHLINFLDPLFKFFIPRASAESLSFMNRGATLLSSEPARAGVELIFMYVVVRYTSIRKTLISDALMLIYILFIIQSAMALGCYMVFLLIIYRLRLVLILAVILLLITQINLHSGGRAIDLVYKVIGSSSIYDSLYMVMNVSGARVISIYSSFIYGIHNIFGGGIGCWKISSVDALNMTGFDVGSMRYFQVHGAGSVVPVRSSGFFSNLMLDVGWLGVLMFSFYLYDKLKVYWKNGTESRNLILYFIFNVCVIGSVGDPTPWIVIALMLRIFDYGRNKV
;
A
#
# COMPACT_ATOMS: atom_id res chain seq x y z
N MET A 1 -8.65 18.77 10.41
CA MET A 1 -8.94 18.79 8.96
C MET A 1 -9.54 20.13 8.54
N PHE A 2 -10.66 20.60 9.13
CA PHE A 2 -11.26 21.91 8.81
C PHE A 2 -10.33 23.11 9.06
N ILE A 3 -9.65 23.19 10.20
CA ILE A 3 -8.73 24.30 10.52
C ILE A 3 -7.57 24.38 9.51
N SER A 4 -7.06 23.24 9.05
CA SER A 4 -5.97 23.18 8.06
C SER A 4 -6.44 23.42 6.63
N ALA A 5 -7.69 23.09 6.30
CA ALA A 5 -8.32 23.49 5.04
C ALA A 5 -8.58 25.01 5.01
N ILE A 6 -8.96 25.59 6.15
CA ILE A 6 -9.15 27.04 6.30
C ILE A 6 -7.79 27.75 6.28
N SER A 7 -6.77 27.20 6.95
CA SER A 7 -5.42 27.77 6.89
C SER A 7 -4.83 27.65 5.49
N SER A 8 -5.09 26.57 4.73
CA SER A 8 -4.69 26.51 3.32
C SER A 8 -5.44 27.55 2.50
N LEU A 9 -6.76 27.68 2.66
CA LEU A 9 -7.55 28.74 1.99
C LEU A 9 -7.04 30.17 2.29
N LEU A 10 -6.50 30.42 3.48
CA LEU A 10 -6.00 31.74 3.91
C LEU A 10 -4.52 31.99 3.60
N LEU A 11 -3.69 30.95 3.56
CA LEU A 11 -2.23 31.04 3.37
C LEU A 11 -1.78 30.76 1.92
N LEU A 12 -2.69 30.36 1.04
CA LEU A 12 -2.34 30.09 -0.34
C LEU A 12 -1.89 31.38 -1.04
N PRO A 13 -0.67 31.40 -1.64
CA PRO A 13 -0.37 32.35 -2.70
C PRO A 13 -1.43 32.23 -3.79
N SER A 14 -1.79 33.33 -4.45
CA SER A 14 -2.84 33.47 -5.47
C SER A 14 -2.85 32.47 -6.65
N ASN A 15 -1.89 31.54 -6.69
CA ASN A 15 -1.65 30.58 -7.77
C ASN A 15 -2.09 29.14 -7.47
N TYR A 16 -2.65 28.82 -6.29
CA TYR A 16 -3.14 27.47 -6.01
C TYR A 16 -4.66 27.36 -6.18
N SER A 17 -5.07 26.44 -7.05
CA SER A 17 -6.48 26.24 -7.34
C SER A 17 -7.18 25.54 -6.17
N HIS A 18 -8.35 26.05 -5.78
CA HIS A 18 -9.27 25.40 -4.84
C HIS A 18 -9.55 23.92 -5.18
N ILE A 19 -9.33 23.54 -6.45
CA ILE A 19 -9.40 22.18 -6.97
C ILE A 19 -8.44 21.22 -6.24
N GLU A 20 -7.21 21.65 -5.90
CA GLU A 20 -6.24 20.79 -5.21
C GLU A 20 -6.64 20.50 -3.77
N VAL A 21 -7.21 21.49 -3.07
CA VAL A 21 -7.76 21.32 -1.72
C VAL A 21 -8.91 20.29 -1.77
N PHE A 22 -9.85 20.47 -2.70
CA PHE A 22 -10.96 19.54 -2.89
C PHE A 22 -10.48 18.14 -3.24
N ARG A 23 -9.52 18.01 -4.17
CA ARG A 23 -8.95 16.72 -4.58
C ARG A 23 -8.29 15.99 -3.41
N SER A 24 -7.52 16.70 -2.57
CA SER A 24 -6.91 16.10 -1.38
C SER A 24 -7.94 15.68 -0.34
N LEU A 25 -8.96 16.52 -0.06
CA LEU A 25 -10.05 16.15 0.83
C LEU A 25 -10.82 14.93 0.33
N ALA A 26 -11.18 14.92 -0.96
CA ALA A 26 -11.85 13.80 -1.61
C ALA A 26 -11.03 12.51 -1.51
N ALA A 27 -9.71 12.58 -1.64
CA ALA A 27 -8.84 11.41 -1.49
C ALA A 27 -8.86 10.83 -0.06
N TYR A 28 -8.88 11.67 0.99
CA TYR A 28 -9.06 11.19 2.36
C TYR A 28 -10.46 10.61 2.60
N LEU A 29 -11.50 11.28 2.11
CA LEU A 29 -12.88 10.81 2.20
C LEU A 29 -13.10 9.49 1.46
N ASN A 30 -12.44 9.29 0.31
CA ASN A 30 -12.54 8.06 -0.47
C ASN A 30 -12.05 6.83 0.30
N ALA A 31 -11.09 6.99 1.22
CA ALA A 31 -10.66 5.91 2.11
C ALA A 31 -11.60 5.75 3.32
N LEU A 32 -12.03 6.87 3.90
CA LEU A 32 -12.77 6.89 5.17
C LEU A 32 -14.25 6.57 5.06
N LEU A 33 -14.94 7.07 4.05
CA LEU A 33 -16.37 6.85 3.89
C LEU A 33 -16.67 5.35 3.71
N PRO A 34 -15.97 4.59 2.85
CA PRO A 34 -16.20 3.16 2.74
C PRO A 34 -15.93 2.40 4.04
N PHE A 35 -14.90 2.80 4.80
CA PHE A 35 -14.64 2.21 6.12
C PHE A 35 -15.83 2.39 7.08
N ILE A 36 -16.33 3.62 7.19
CA ILE A 36 -17.47 3.96 8.06
C ILE A 36 -18.72 3.22 7.61
N LEU A 37 -18.99 3.20 6.29
CA LEU A 37 -20.15 2.51 5.74
C LEU A 37 -20.08 1.02 6.04
N VAL A 38 -18.96 0.36 5.74
CA VAL A 38 -18.81 -1.10 5.92
C VAL A 38 -18.88 -1.49 7.39
N ILE A 39 -18.31 -0.69 8.30
CA ILE A 39 -18.45 -0.92 9.75
C ILE A 39 -19.90 -0.88 10.20
N ASN A 40 -20.79 -0.18 9.50
CA ASN A 40 -22.20 -0.05 9.89
C ASN A 40 -23.15 -0.93 9.07
N LEU A 41 -22.68 -1.68 8.07
CA LEU A 41 -23.52 -2.53 7.23
C LEU A 41 -24.20 -3.66 8.02
N GLU A 42 -25.41 -4.03 7.60
CA GLU A 42 -26.13 -5.16 8.16
C GLU A 42 -25.47 -6.50 7.80
N SER A 43 -25.77 -7.54 8.59
CA SER A 43 -25.19 -8.88 8.38
C SER A 43 -25.45 -9.45 6.99
N LYS A 44 -26.63 -9.22 6.41
CA LYS A 44 -26.99 -9.65 5.04
C LYS A 44 -26.10 -8.97 3.99
N GLU A 45 -25.87 -7.67 4.14
CA GLU A 45 -25.07 -6.86 3.21
C GLU A 45 -23.58 -7.21 3.33
N LEU A 46 -23.08 -7.46 4.54
CA LEU A 46 -21.71 -7.93 4.76
C LEU A 46 -21.45 -9.26 4.05
N GLN A 47 -22.40 -10.20 4.07
CA GLN A 47 -22.25 -11.46 3.33
C GLN A 47 -22.27 -11.24 1.81
N ARG A 48 -23.07 -10.28 1.29
CA ARG A 48 -23.03 -9.91 -0.14
C ARG A 48 -21.67 -9.32 -0.50
N LEU A 49 -21.17 -8.37 0.29
CA LEU A 49 -19.87 -7.73 0.07
C LEU A 49 -18.73 -8.76 0.13
N ARG A 50 -18.75 -9.67 1.10
CA ARG A 50 -17.82 -10.81 1.17
C ARG A 50 -17.83 -11.62 -0.12
N LYS A 51 -19.00 -12.01 -0.62
CA LYS A 51 -19.12 -12.78 -1.88
C LYS A 51 -18.53 -11.99 -3.05
N VAL A 52 -18.81 -10.70 -3.16
CA VAL A 52 -18.24 -9.84 -4.21
C VAL A 52 -16.71 -9.82 -4.14
N ILE A 53 -16.12 -9.66 -2.95
CA ILE A 53 -14.66 -9.66 -2.79
C ILE A 53 -14.05 -11.03 -3.14
N LEU A 54 -14.70 -12.14 -2.77
CA LEU A 54 -14.25 -13.48 -3.16
C LEU A 54 -14.24 -13.64 -4.68
N TRP A 55 -15.31 -13.24 -5.36
CA TRP A 55 -15.40 -13.28 -6.82
C TRP A 55 -14.33 -12.39 -7.48
N LEU A 56 -14.16 -11.16 -6.98
CA LEU A 56 -13.13 -10.24 -7.45
C LEU A 56 -11.73 -10.81 -7.27
N PHE A 57 -11.42 -11.44 -6.14
CA PHE A 57 -10.13 -12.08 -5.92
C PHE A 57 -9.84 -13.13 -6.97
N TYR A 58 -10.75 -14.09 -7.19
CA TYR A 58 -10.53 -15.15 -8.18
C TYR A 58 -10.43 -14.58 -9.60
N PHE A 59 -11.29 -13.62 -9.95
CA PHE A 59 -11.22 -12.91 -11.22
C PHE A 59 -9.85 -12.26 -11.43
N LEU A 60 -9.33 -11.54 -10.43
CA LEU A 60 -8.03 -10.87 -10.51
C LEU A 60 -6.87 -11.86 -10.57
N VAL A 61 -6.92 -12.98 -9.83
CA VAL A 61 -5.91 -14.03 -9.93
C VAL A 61 -5.86 -14.59 -11.35
N THR A 62 -7.01 -14.95 -11.91
CA THR A 62 -7.13 -15.42 -13.29
C THR A 62 -6.64 -14.37 -14.28
N LEU A 63 -7.04 -13.11 -14.11
CA LEU A 63 -6.61 -12.01 -14.95
C LEU A 63 -5.08 -11.88 -14.95
N GLY A 64 -4.42 -11.95 -13.79
CA GLY A 64 -2.97 -11.87 -13.73
C GLY A 64 -2.25 -13.02 -14.44
N PHE A 65 -2.81 -14.24 -14.42
CA PHE A 65 -2.28 -15.32 -15.25
C PHE A 65 -2.45 -15.03 -16.75
N LEU A 66 -3.63 -14.55 -17.17
CA LEU A 66 -3.88 -14.18 -18.56
C LEU A 66 -2.93 -13.06 -19.05
N GLN A 67 -2.67 -12.06 -18.20
CA GLN A 67 -1.72 -10.97 -18.48
C GLN A 67 -0.27 -11.49 -18.55
N TYR A 68 0.10 -12.41 -17.65
CA TYR A 68 1.45 -12.99 -17.61
C TYR A 68 1.75 -13.84 -18.85
N PHE A 69 0.78 -14.63 -19.31
CA PHE A 69 0.91 -15.46 -20.53
C PHE A 69 0.58 -14.70 -21.83
N HIS A 70 0.36 -13.38 -21.76
CA HIS A 70 0.07 -12.55 -22.92
C HIS A 70 -1.19 -12.98 -23.72
N LEU A 71 -2.17 -13.60 -23.05
CA LEU A 71 -3.36 -14.17 -23.70
C LEU A 71 -4.44 -13.12 -24.01
N ILE A 72 -4.35 -11.94 -23.42
CA ILE A 72 -5.37 -10.88 -23.51
C ILE A 72 -4.84 -9.53 -24.01
N ASN A 73 -3.68 -9.53 -24.66
CA ASN A 73 -3.03 -8.33 -25.19
C ASN A 73 -3.94 -7.49 -26.10
N PHE A 74 -4.84 -8.15 -26.84
CA PHE A 74 -5.82 -7.48 -27.71
C PHE A 74 -6.80 -6.57 -26.95
N LEU A 75 -6.93 -6.69 -25.63
CA LEU A 75 -7.76 -5.84 -24.77
C LEU A 75 -7.02 -4.60 -24.23
N ASP A 76 -5.73 -4.41 -24.52
CA ASP A 76 -4.95 -3.29 -23.98
C ASP A 76 -5.57 -1.90 -24.28
N PRO A 77 -6.14 -1.62 -25.47
CA PRO A 77 -6.85 -0.36 -25.73
C PRO A 77 -8.04 -0.15 -24.80
N LEU A 78 -8.77 -1.21 -24.46
CA LEU A 78 -9.91 -1.17 -23.55
C LEU A 78 -9.44 -0.90 -22.11
N PHE A 79 -8.34 -1.52 -21.69
CA PHE A 79 -7.73 -1.24 -20.38
C PHE A 79 -7.30 0.23 -20.27
N LYS A 80 -6.61 0.76 -21.30
CA LYS A 80 -6.17 2.16 -21.35
C LYS A 80 -7.31 3.16 -21.46
N PHE A 81 -8.44 2.77 -22.08
CA PHE A 81 -9.65 3.59 -22.12
C PHE A 81 -10.22 3.83 -20.72
N PHE A 82 -10.33 2.79 -19.89
CA PHE A 82 -10.84 2.93 -18.52
C PHE A 82 -9.81 3.50 -17.56
N ILE A 83 -8.56 3.08 -17.68
CA ILE A 83 -7.46 3.49 -16.80
C ILE A 83 -6.25 3.78 -17.68
N PRO A 84 -5.92 5.06 -17.96
CA PRO A 84 -4.87 5.45 -18.91
C PRO A 84 -3.47 4.87 -18.64
N ARG A 85 -3.23 4.35 -17.43
CA ARG A 85 -1.97 3.73 -17.01
C ARG A 85 -2.06 2.21 -16.79
N ALA A 86 -3.23 1.60 -16.94
CA ALA A 86 -3.35 0.16 -16.89
C ALA A 86 -2.80 -0.47 -18.17
N SER A 87 -2.47 -1.75 -18.09
CA SER A 87 -2.11 -2.55 -19.25
C SER A 87 -2.81 -3.90 -19.19
N ALA A 88 -3.14 -4.44 -20.37
CA ALA A 88 -3.60 -5.82 -20.51
C ALA A 88 -2.43 -6.82 -20.62
N GLU A 89 -1.19 -6.36 -20.63
CA GLU A 89 0.01 -7.21 -20.66
C GLU A 89 0.78 -7.13 -19.36
N SER A 90 1.59 -8.16 -19.07
CA SER A 90 2.64 -8.02 -18.07
C SER A 90 3.67 -6.98 -18.54
N LEU A 91 4.12 -6.11 -17.62
CA LEU A 91 5.14 -5.09 -17.93
C LEU A 91 6.55 -5.70 -17.92
N SER A 92 6.69 -6.90 -18.49
CA SER A 92 7.91 -7.72 -18.48
C SER A 92 9.10 -6.99 -19.09
N PHE A 93 8.87 -6.18 -20.13
CA PHE A 93 9.86 -5.28 -20.75
C PHE A 93 10.53 -4.29 -19.77
N MET A 94 9.89 -3.97 -18.64
CA MET A 94 10.43 -3.09 -17.60
C MET A 94 10.87 -3.83 -16.33
N ASN A 95 11.02 -5.16 -16.40
CA ASN A 95 11.16 -6.07 -15.25
C ASN A 95 10.04 -5.86 -14.21
N ARG A 96 8.80 -5.69 -14.68
CA ARG A 96 7.60 -5.48 -13.86
C ARG A 96 6.58 -6.57 -14.18
N GLY A 97 5.84 -7.04 -13.19
CA GLY A 97 4.83 -8.08 -13.38
C GLY A 97 3.48 -7.55 -13.88
N ALA A 98 2.45 -8.35 -13.68
CA ALA A 98 1.07 -8.04 -14.04
C ALA A 98 0.50 -6.88 -13.22
N THR A 99 -0.18 -5.93 -13.88
CA THR A 99 -0.83 -4.77 -13.24
C THR A 99 -2.26 -5.05 -12.79
N LEU A 100 -2.85 -6.17 -13.20
CA LEU A 100 -4.27 -6.47 -13.01
C LEU A 100 -5.13 -5.31 -13.54
N LEU A 101 -6.09 -4.84 -12.75
CA LEU A 101 -6.89 -3.63 -13.01
C LEU A 101 -6.30 -2.35 -12.39
N SER A 102 -5.07 -2.39 -11.92
CA SER A 102 -4.41 -1.28 -11.23
C SER A 102 -3.42 -0.59 -12.17
N SER A 103 -2.98 0.62 -11.83
CA SER A 103 -2.01 1.38 -12.66
C SER A 103 -0.57 0.91 -12.51
N GLU A 104 -0.26 0.16 -11.44
CA GLU A 104 1.09 -0.36 -11.15
C GLU A 104 1.01 -1.71 -10.43
N PRO A 105 1.96 -2.64 -10.67
CA PRO A 105 1.94 -3.96 -10.02
C PRO A 105 2.05 -3.89 -8.49
N ALA A 106 2.70 -2.84 -7.95
CA ALA A 106 2.78 -2.63 -6.50
C ALA A 106 1.41 -2.38 -5.86
N ARG A 107 0.59 -1.53 -6.48
CA ARG A 107 -0.77 -1.27 -6.00
C ARG A 107 -1.66 -2.49 -6.15
N ALA A 108 -1.62 -3.11 -7.34
CA ALA A 108 -2.35 -4.34 -7.66
C ALA A 108 -2.07 -5.45 -6.64
N GLY A 109 -0.79 -5.67 -6.31
CA GLY A 109 -0.38 -6.67 -5.35
C GLY A 109 -0.88 -6.39 -3.93
N VAL A 110 -0.81 -5.13 -3.46
CA VAL A 110 -1.33 -4.76 -2.13
C VAL A 110 -2.85 -4.96 -2.05
N GLU A 111 -3.60 -4.47 -3.05
CA GLU A 111 -5.06 -4.67 -3.13
C GLU A 111 -5.41 -6.16 -3.12
N LEU A 112 -4.70 -6.97 -3.91
CA LEU A 112 -4.89 -8.42 -3.98
C LEU A 112 -4.59 -9.12 -2.65
N ILE A 113 -3.55 -8.69 -1.92
CA ILE A 113 -3.25 -9.24 -0.58
C ILE A 113 -4.39 -8.97 0.40
N PHE A 114 -4.96 -7.76 0.40
CA PHE A 114 -6.14 -7.48 1.24
C PHE A 114 -7.34 -8.33 0.81
N MET A 115 -7.61 -8.52 -0.48
CA MET A 115 -8.66 -9.45 -0.90
C MET A 115 -8.36 -10.89 -0.48
N TYR A 116 -7.09 -11.32 -0.56
CA TYR A 116 -6.64 -12.63 -0.09
C TYR A 116 -6.91 -12.84 1.41
N VAL A 117 -6.78 -11.80 2.24
CA VAL A 117 -7.15 -11.88 3.67
C VAL A 117 -8.59 -12.40 3.83
N VAL A 118 -9.54 -11.89 3.04
CA VAL A 118 -10.94 -12.33 3.10
C VAL A 118 -11.08 -13.80 2.70
N VAL A 119 -10.39 -14.21 1.64
CA VAL A 119 -10.42 -15.60 1.13
C VAL A 119 -9.82 -16.55 2.17
N ARG A 120 -8.66 -16.20 2.73
CA ARG A 120 -7.92 -16.97 3.72
C ARG A 120 -8.78 -17.28 4.95
N TYR A 121 -9.41 -16.26 5.53
CA TYR A 121 -10.15 -16.42 6.78
C TYR A 121 -11.57 -16.97 6.60
N THR A 122 -12.15 -16.90 5.39
CA THR A 122 -13.56 -17.24 5.21
C THR A 122 -13.83 -18.47 4.33
N SER A 123 -12.87 -18.87 3.49
CA SER A 123 -13.08 -19.92 2.48
C SER A 123 -12.02 -21.03 2.51
N ILE A 124 -10.81 -20.75 3.02
CA ILE A 124 -9.69 -21.70 2.97
C ILE A 124 -9.53 -22.45 4.30
N ARG A 125 -9.44 -23.78 4.22
CA ARG A 125 -9.12 -24.64 5.39
C ARG A 125 -7.62 -24.86 5.58
N LYS A 126 -6.85 -25.05 4.51
CA LYS A 126 -5.39 -25.29 4.55
C LYS A 126 -4.62 -23.98 4.31
N THR A 127 -4.51 -23.16 5.35
CA THR A 127 -3.97 -21.79 5.23
C THR A 127 -2.52 -21.78 4.72
N LEU A 128 -1.64 -22.62 5.27
CA LEU A 128 -0.21 -22.61 4.92
C LEU A 128 0.06 -22.87 3.42
N ILE A 129 -0.64 -23.83 2.81
CA ILE A 129 -0.50 -24.11 1.37
C ILE A 129 -0.99 -22.91 0.56
N SER A 130 -2.12 -22.32 0.93
CA SER A 130 -2.62 -21.14 0.24
C SER A 130 -1.70 -19.92 0.41
N ASP A 131 -1.09 -19.77 1.58
CA ASP A 131 -0.17 -18.68 1.88
C ASP A 131 1.11 -18.82 1.03
N ALA A 132 1.59 -20.06 0.83
CA ALA A 132 2.71 -20.37 -0.05
C ALA A 132 2.37 -20.15 -1.53
N LEU A 133 1.19 -20.57 -1.99
CA LEU A 133 0.73 -20.31 -3.36
C LEU A 133 0.60 -18.81 -3.64
N MET A 134 0.07 -18.05 -2.67
CA MET A 134 -0.01 -16.60 -2.78
C MET A 134 1.38 -15.95 -2.80
N LEU A 135 2.35 -16.47 -2.03
CA LEU A 135 3.74 -16.02 -2.09
C LEU A 135 4.34 -16.23 -3.50
N ILE A 136 4.17 -17.44 -4.06
CA ILE A 136 4.61 -17.78 -5.41
C ILE A 136 3.95 -16.85 -6.43
N TYR A 137 2.64 -16.61 -6.31
CA TYR A 137 1.91 -15.70 -7.18
C TYR A 137 2.48 -14.27 -7.12
N ILE A 138 2.76 -13.74 -5.93
CA ILE A 138 3.37 -12.41 -5.79
C ILE A 138 4.76 -12.35 -6.41
N LEU A 139 5.58 -13.39 -6.22
CA LEU A 139 6.95 -13.44 -6.73
C LEU A 139 7.02 -13.52 -8.25
N PHE A 140 6.21 -14.39 -8.87
CA PHE A 140 6.32 -14.69 -10.30
C PHE A 140 5.36 -13.87 -11.16
N ILE A 141 4.12 -13.64 -10.70
CA ILE A 141 3.09 -12.96 -11.50
C ILE A 141 3.10 -11.45 -11.24
N ILE A 142 3.05 -11.02 -9.97
CA ILE A 142 3.02 -9.58 -9.64
C ILE A 142 4.41 -8.94 -9.71
N GLN A 143 5.46 -9.68 -9.32
CA GLN A 143 6.87 -9.26 -9.35
C GLN A 143 7.15 -7.90 -8.69
N SER A 144 6.40 -7.56 -7.62
CA SER A 144 6.55 -6.29 -6.91
C SER A 144 7.19 -6.46 -5.53
N ALA A 145 8.32 -5.79 -5.31
CA ALA A 145 9.00 -5.75 -4.02
C ALA A 145 8.11 -5.17 -2.90
N MET A 146 7.26 -4.18 -3.22
CA MET A 146 6.36 -3.57 -2.24
C MET A 146 5.26 -4.54 -1.82
N ALA A 147 4.64 -5.24 -2.77
CA ALA A 147 3.64 -6.25 -2.48
C ALA A 147 4.25 -7.41 -1.69
N LEU A 148 5.45 -7.85 -2.07
CA LEU A 148 6.21 -8.88 -1.35
C LEU A 148 6.49 -8.46 0.10
N GLY A 149 7.03 -7.25 0.32
CA GLY A 149 7.29 -6.74 1.67
C GLY A 149 6.01 -6.63 2.50
N CYS A 150 4.92 -6.12 1.90
CA CYS A 150 3.60 -6.06 2.55
C CYS A 150 3.12 -7.46 2.97
N TYR A 151 3.27 -8.45 2.09
CA TYR A 151 2.87 -9.83 2.37
C TYR A 151 3.75 -10.52 3.41
N MET A 152 5.06 -10.25 3.41
CA MET A 152 5.96 -10.76 4.45
C MET A 152 5.61 -10.23 5.83
N VAL A 153 5.23 -8.95 5.94
CA VAL A 153 4.74 -8.39 7.21
C VAL A 153 3.43 -9.06 7.64
N PHE A 154 2.51 -9.32 6.71
CA PHE A 154 1.29 -10.08 6.98
C PHE A 154 1.59 -11.47 7.55
N LEU A 155 2.49 -12.22 6.91
CA LEU A 155 2.90 -13.55 7.37
C LEU A 155 3.64 -13.50 8.71
N LEU A 156 4.49 -12.49 8.94
CA LEU A 156 5.19 -12.27 10.21
C LEU A 156 4.20 -12.03 11.35
N ILE A 157 3.16 -11.24 11.13
CA ILE A 157 2.14 -10.96 12.15
C ILE A 157 1.37 -12.24 12.50
N ILE A 158 0.97 -13.02 11.49
CA ILE A 158 0.16 -14.23 11.69
C ILE A 158 0.97 -15.36 12.30
N TYR A 159 2.09 -15.70 11.67
CA TYR A 159 2.85 -16.91 11.98
C TYR A 159 3.99 -16.67 12.97
N ARG A 160 4.26 -15.40 13.30
CA ARG A 160 5.39 -14.99 14.14
C ARG A 160 6.71 -15.49 13.55
N LEU A 161 7.80 -15.40 14.32
CA LEU A 161 9.16 -15.70 13.85
C LEU A 161 9.37 -17.16 13.40
N ARG A 162 8.60 -18.13 13.91
CA ARG A 162 8.85 -19.57 13.68
C ARG A 162 8.65 -20.02 12.23
N LEU A 163 7.74 -19.39 11.50
CA LEU A 163 7.39 -19.76 10.12
C LEU A 163 7.96 -18.78 9.08
N VAL A 164 8.28 -17.56 9.51
CA VAL A 164 9.09 -16.62 8.71
C VAL A 164 10.47 -17.21 8.41
N LEU A 165 11.05 -17.97 9.34
CA LEU A 165 12.32 -18.67 9.11
C LEU A 165 12.22 -19.70 7.99
N ILE A 166 11.13 -20.46 7.92
CA ILE A 166 10.86 -21.44 6.86
C ILE A 166 10.64 -20.73 5.51
N LEU A 167 9.88 -19.63 5.51
CA LEU A 167 9.66 -18.83 4.30
C LEU A 167 10.91 -18.09 3.84
N ALA A 168 11.77 -17.66 4.75
CA ALA A 168 13.08 -17.09 4.45
C ALA A 168 14.02 -18.15 3.84
N VAL A 169 13.98 -19.39 4.32
CA VAL A 169 14.69 -20.52 3.71
C VAL A 169 14.15 -20.79 2.30
N ILE A 170 12.84 -20.77 2.10
CA ILE A 170 12.23 -20.91 0.75
C ILE A 170 12.69 -19.77 -0.16
N LEU A 171 12.72 -18.53 0.33
CA LEU A 171 13.21 -17.38 -0.42
C LEU A 171 14.69 -17.54 -0.79
N LEU A 172 15.51 -18.01 0.15
CA LEU A 172 16.94 -18.27 -0.05
C LEU A 172 17.17 -19.41 -1.05
N LEU A 173 16.35 -20.46 -1.03
CA LEU A 173 16.38 -21.52 -2.03
C LEU A 173 15.99 -21.00 -3.42
N ILE A 174 15.02 -20.10 -3.51
CA ILE A 174 14.65 -19.43 -4.77
C ILE A 174 15.82 -18.60 -5.30
N THR A 175 16.63 -17.97 -4.43
CA THR A 175 17.85 -17.26 -4.86
C THR A 175 19.00 -18.18 -5.31
N GLN A 176 18.97 -19.48 -4.99
CA GLN A 176 19.96 -20.44 -5.49
C GLN A 176 19.58 -21.00 -6.87
N ILE A 177 18.29 -20.96 -7.22
CA ILE A 177 17.84 -21.28 -8.56
C ILE A 177 18.20 -20.08 -9.43
N ASN A 178 19.20 -20.25 -10.29
CA ASN A 178 19.82 -19.22 -11.11
C ASN A 178 18.85 -18.74 -12.23
N LEU A 179 17.72 -18.16 -11.83
CA LEU A 179 16.74 -17.56 -12.71
C LEU A 179 17.33 -16.27 -13.26
N HIS A 180 18.08 -16.38 -14.36
CA HIS A 180 18.61 -15.25 -15.14
C HIS A 180 17.53 -14.27 -15.65
N SER A 181 16.25 -14.53 -15.37
CA SER A 181 15.07 -13.71 -15.70
C SER A 181 14.27 -13.27 -14.46
N GLY A 182 14.93 -13.12 -13.29
CA GLY A 182 14.28 -12.68 -12.06
C GLY A 182 13.69 -11.25 -12.16
N GLY A 183 12.45 -11.04 -11.72
CA GLY A 183 11.84 -9.72 -11.65
C GLY A 183 12.49 -8.79 -10.59
N ARG A 184 12.13 -7.50 -10.58
CA ARG A 184 12.74 -6.46 -9.67
C ARG A 184 12.81 -6.83 -8.20
N ALA A 185 11.87 -7.63 -7.69
CA ALA A 185 11.89 -8.09 -6.30
C ALA A 185 13.07 -9.03 -6.03
N ILE A 186 13.37 -9.93 -6.98
CA ILE A 186 14.49 -10.87 -6.90
C ILE A 186 15.81 -10.10 -7.05
N ASP A 187 15.90 -9.18 -8.02
CA ASP A 187 17.06 -8.30 -8.20
C ASP A 187 17.43 -7.51 -6.93
N LEU A 188 16.42 -6.98 -6.23
CA LEU A 188 16.62 -6.25 -4.98
C LEU A 188 17.19 -7.17 -3.89
N VAL A 189 16.65 -8.38 -3.75
CA VAL A 189 17.13 -9.35 -2.75
C VAL A 189 18.60 -9.70 -3.00
N TYR A 190 18.98 -9.99 -4.25
CA TYR A 190 20.38 -10.26 -4.60
C TYR A 190 21.30 -9.08 -4.28
N LYS A 191 20.88 -7.85 -4.63
CA LYS A 191 21.68 -6.64 -4.38
C LYS A 191 21.87 -6.35 -2.89
N VAL A 192 20.84 -6.58 -2.08
CA VAL A 192 20.93 -6.39 -0.62
C VAL A 192 21.84 -7.45 0.02
N ILE A 193 21.73 -8.71 -0.39
CA ILE A 193 22.58 -9.80 0.13
C ILE A 193 24.04 -9.61 -0.28
N GLY A 194 24.29 -9.15 -1.51
CA GLY A 194 25.63 -8.91 -2.04
C GLY A 194 26.30 -7.62 -1.57
N SER A 195 25.63 -6.77 -0.78
CA SER A 195 26.18 -5.50 -0.32
C SER A 195 27.12 -5.68 0.88
N SER A 196 28.26 -4.98 0.87
CA SER A 196 29.30 -5.06 1.90
C SER A 196 29.05 -4.15 3.12
N SER A 197 28.08 -3.24 3.04
CA SER A 197 27.75 -2.27 4.09
C SER A 197 26.24 -2.09 4.24
N ILE A 198 25.77 -1.94 5.50
CA ILE A 198 24.37 -1.65 5.84
C ILE A 198 23.91 -0.34 5.17
N TYR A 199 24.79 0.66 5.06
CA TYR A 199 24.47 1.93 4.43
C TYR A 199 24.15 1.75 2.94
N ASP A 200 24.94 0.93 2.24
CA ASP A 200 24.73 0.64 0.83
C ASP A 200 23.46 -0.18 0.62
N SER A 201 23.16 -1.13 1.51
CA SER A 201 21.90 -1.86 1.49
C SER A 201 20.70 -0.92 1.64
N LEU A 202 20.76 0.00 2.61
CA LEU A 202 19.70 0.98 2.86
C LEU A 202 19.53 1.94 1.67
N TYR A 203 20.63 2.43 1.11
CA TYR A 203 20.59 3.27 -0.09
C TYR A 203 20.00 2.52 -1.29
N MET A 204 20.36 1.26 -1.50
CA MET A 204 19.78 0.42 -2.55
C MET A 204 18.28 0.21 -2.36
N VAL A 205 17.84 -0.07 -1.14
CA VAL A 205 16.40 -0.19 -0.82
C VAL A 205 15.68 1.12 -1.11
N MET A 206 16.22 2.26 -0.68
CA MET A 206 15.64 3.58 -0.97
C MET A 206 15.56 3.83 -2.47
N ASN A 207 16.65 3.63 -3.21
CA ASN A 207 16.73 3.87 -4.64
C ASN A 207 15.78 2.96 -5.45
N VAL A 208 15.65 1.68 -5.06
CA VAL A 208 14.72 0.74 -5.71
C VAL A 208 13.26 1.00 -5.32
N SER A 209 13.00 1.45 -4.10
CA SER A 209 11.65 1.86 -3.66
C SER A 209 11.10 3.08 -4.41
N GLY A 210 11.98 3.79 -5.13
CA GLY A 210 11.72 5.09 -5.74
C GLY A 210 11.55 6.14 -4.66
N ALA A 211 10.59 7.05 -4.84
CA ALA A 211 10.36 8.10 -3.86
C ALA A 211 9.58 7.66 -2.61
N ARG A 212 9.14 6.39 -2.50
CA ARG A 212 8.21 5.95 -1.44
C ARG A 212 8.82 6.03 -0.04
N VAL A 213 9.93 5.35 0.20
CA VAL A 213 10.56 5.32 1.56
C VAL A 213 11.00 6.72 1.98
N ILE A 214 11.69 7.45 1.10
CA ILE A 214 12.15 8.80 1.37
C ILE A 214 10.98 9.78 1.59
N SER A 215 9.85 9.60 0.90
CA SER A 215 8.66 10.43 1.09
C SER A 215 8.02 10.24 2.47
N ILE A 216 8.07 9.04 3.05
CA ILE A 216 7.57 8.80 4.40
C ILE A 216 8.47 9.51 5.40
N TYR A 217 9.78 9.26 5.30
CA TYR A 217 10.78 9.82 6.20
C TYR A 217 10.76 11.36 6.20
N SER A 218 10.83 11.97 5.02
CA SER A 218 10.74 13.43 4.85
C SER A 218 9.45 14.02 5.43
N SER A 219 8.31 13.36 5.24
CA SER A 219 7.03 13.82 5.80
C SER A 219 7.04 13.94 7.32
N PHE A 220 7.65 12.98 8.01
CA PHE A 220 7.76 13.01 9.47
C PHE A 220 8.75 14.08 9.95
N ILE A 221 9.89 14.26 9.26
CA ILE A 221 10.81 15.38 9.55
C ILE A 221 10.08 16.72 9.41
N TYR A 222 9.36 16.91 8.31
CA TYR A 222 8.60 18.13 8.08
C TYR A 222 7.59 18.39 9.19
N GLY A 223 6.88 17.36 9.65
CA GLY A 223 5.91 17.46 10.74
C GLY A 223 6.52 17.86 12.09
N ILE A 224 7.78 17.49 12.35
CA ILE A 224 8.51 17.93 13.55
C ILE A 224 8.72 19.45 13.54
N HIS A 225 9.05 20.02 12.37
CA HIS A 225 9.26 21.46 12.22
C HIS A 225 7.96 22.25 12.02
N ASN A 226 6.91 21.61 11.50
CA ASN A 226 5.63 22.23 11.17
C ASN A 226 4.48 21.46 11.81
N ILE A 227 4.20 21.78 13.08
CA ILE A 227 3.20 21.07 13.92
C ILE A 227 1.79 21.05 13.29
N PHE A 228 1.44 22.07 12.52
CA PHE A 228 0.14 22.19 11.83
C PHE A 228 0.16 21.69 10.37
N GLY A 229 1.31 21.20 9.90
CA GLY A 229 1.51 20.79 8.50
C GLY A 229 1.56 21.97 7.53
N GLY A 230 1.61 21.65 6.24
CA GLY A 230 1.66 22.64 5.15
C GLY A 230 0.28 23.12 4.68
N GLY A 231 -0.81 22.57 5.21
CA GLY A 231 -2.17 22.86 4.75
C GLY A 231 -2.67 21.86 3.72
N ILE A 232 -3.94 21.44 3.85
CA ILE A 232 -4.55 20.48 2.92
C ILE A 232 -4.56 21.05 1.50
N GLY A 233 -4.02 20.29 0.55
CA GLY A 233 -3.92 20.69 -0.86
C GLY A 233 -2.56 21.31 -1.23
N CYS A 234 -1.74 21.65 -0.23
CA CYS A 234 -0.40 22.23 -0.44
C CYS A 234 0.71 21.18 -0.51
N TRP A 235 0.36 19.89 -0.53
CA TRP A 235 1.30 18.76 -0.54
C TRP A 235 2.42 18.86 -1.59
N LYS A 236 2.20 19.55 -2.71
CA LYS A 236 3.23 19.74 -3.74
C LYS A 236 4.41 20.59 -3.24
N ILE A 237 4.14 21.65 -2.48
CA ILE A 237 5.19 22.50 -1.89
C ILE A 237 5.76 21.80 -0.67
N SER A 238 4.88 21.39 0.26
CA SER A 238 5.33 20.83 1.53
C SER A 238 6.13 19.54 1.35
N SER A 239 5.89 18.75 0.29
CA SER A 239 6.74 17.59 -0.03
C SER A 239 8.13 17.96 -0.53
N VAL A 240 8.29 19.03 -1.32
CA VAL A 240 9.61 19.50 -1.77
C VAL A 240 10.38 20.07 -0.58
N ASP A 241 9.74 20.90 0.24
CA ASP A 241 10.33 21.42 1.47
C ASP A 241 10.74 20.30 2.41
N ALA A 242 9.87 19.31 2.60
CA ALA A 242 10.15 18.12 3.40
C ALA A 242 11.37 17.35 2.90
N LEU A 243 11.52 17.17 1.58
CA LEU A 243 12.68 16.49 0.99
C LEU A 243 13.97 17.29 1.22
N ASN A 244 13.93 18.61 1.06
CA ASN A 244 15.06 19.49 1.31
C ASN A 244 15.50 19.47 2.78
N MET A 245 14.55 19.35 3.72
CA MET A 245 14.83 19.23 5.16
C MET A 245 15.52 17.91 5.54
N THR A 246 15.51 16.88 4.69
CA THR A 246 16.16 15.61 5.01
C THR A 246 17.68 15.65 4.98
N GLY A 247 18.27 16.62 4.26
CA GLY A 247 19.71 16.69 4.02
C GLY A 247 20.27 15.60 3.11
N PHE A 248 19.43 14.71 2.57
CA PHE A 248 19.86 13.73 1.57
C PHE A 248 19.95 14.37 0.18
N ASP A 249 21.01 14.01 -0.57
CA ASP A 249 21.07 14.30 -2.01
C ASP A 249 20.12 13.38 -2.78
N VAL A 250 18.83 13.75 -2.77
CA VAL A 250 17.78 13.04 -3.50
C VAL A 250 17.97 13.12 -5.02
N GLY A 251 18.75 14.09 -5.52
CA GLY A 251 19.05 14.24 -6.95
C GLY A 251 19.88 13.08 -7.51
N SER A 252 20.67 12.42 -6.66
CA SER A 252 21.41 11.20 -7.01
C SER A 252 20.54 9.94 -7.15
N MET A 253 19.30 9.96 -6.66
CA MET A 253 18.40 8.81 -6.74
C MET A 253 17.76 8.69 -8.13
N ARG A 254 17.63 7.45 -8.63
CA ARG A 254 17.13 7.16 -9.99
C ARG A 254 15.77 7.78 -10.28
N TYR A 255 14.88 7.83 -9.28
CA TYR A 255 13.54 8.41 -9.46
C TYR A 255 13.61 9.89 -9.86
N PHE A 256 14.42 10.69 -9.15
CA PHE A 256 14.55 12.14 -9.37
C PHE A 256 15.41 12.43 -10.62
N GLN A 257 16.37 11.57 -10.96
CA GLN A 257 17.07 11.65 -12.25
C GLN A 257 16.11 11.49 -13.43
N VAL A 258 15.20 10.51 -13.37
CA VAL A 258 14.27 10.22 -14.47
C VAL A 258 13.11 11.23 -14.53
N HIS A 259 12.53 11.62 -13.40
CA HIS A 259 11.33 12.47 -13.37
C HIS A 259 11.61 13.95 -13.16
N GLY A 260 12.78 14.31 -12.65
CA GLY A 260 13.17 15.68 -12.34
C GLY A 260 14.47 16.13 -13.00
N ALA A 261 15.07 15.32 -13.88
CA ALA A 261 16.40 15.59 -14.44
C ALA A 261 17.46 15.88 -13.36
N GLY A 262 17.36 15.22 -12.20
CA GLY A 262 18.22 15.42 -11.04
C GLY A 262 17.75 16.49 -10.06
N SER A 263 16.69 17.24 -10.38
CA SER A 263 16.06 18.20 -9.47
C SER A 263 15.00 17.54 -8.57
N VAL A 264 14.76 18.16 -7.41
CA VAL A 264 13.72 17.74 -6.47
C VAL A 264 12.35 18.03 -7.09
N VAL A 265 11.58 16.98 -7.35
CA VAL A 265 10.20 17.10 -7.84
C VAL A 265 9.20 16.78 -6.74
N PRO A 266 7.99 17.36 -6.77
CA PRO A 266 6.94 17.05 -5.80
C PRO A 266 6.56 15.57 -5.81
N VAL A 267 6.57 14.95 -4.63
CA VAL A 267 6.17 13.54 -4.46
C VAL A 267 5.15 13.46 -3.34
N ARG A 268 3.99 12.88 -3.64
CA ARG A 268 3.01 12.56 -2.61
C ARG A 268 3.50 11.37 -1.78
N SER A 269 3.36 11.46 -0.46
CA SER A 269 3.85 10.41 0.43
C SER A 269 3.13 9.08 0.18
N SER A 270 3.79 7.95 0.41
CA SER A 270 3.16 6.64 0.17
C SER A 270 2.23 6.18 1.30
N GLY A 271 2.44 6.63 2.54
CA GLY A 271 1.59 6.31 3.68
C GLY A 271 0.43 7.30 3.86
N PHE A 272 -0.65 6.84 4.47
CA PHE A 272 -1.81 7.67 4.77
C PHE A 272 -1.45 8.62 5.91
N PHE A 273 -0.80 8.13 6.98
CA PHE A 273 -0.33 8.98 8.07
C PHE A 273 0.78 9.94 7.65
N SER A 274 1.70 9.51 6.79
CA SER A 274 2.77 10.40 6.33
C SER A 274 2.22 11.53 5.44
N ASN A 275 1.23 11.26 4.57
CA ASN A 275 0.53 12.34 3.88
C ASN A 275 -0.24 13.26 4.82
N LEU A 276 -0.90 12.68 5.83
CA LEU A 276 -1.64 13.44 6.81
C LEU A 276 -0.68 14.32 7.64
N MET A 277 0.52 13.83 7.94
CA MET A 277 1.59 14.62 8.55
C MET A 277 1.98 15.82 7.67
N LEU A 278 2.12 15.65 6.35
CA LEU A 278 2.42 16.76 5.44
C LEU A 278 1.28 17.79 5.36
N ASP A 279 0.03 17.34 5.29
CA ASP A 279 -1.11 18.25 5.08
C ASP A 279 -1.56 18.96 6.37
N VAL A 280 -1.63 18.24 7.49
CA VAL A 280 -2.26 18.72 8.74
C VAL A 280 -1.37 18.57 9.98
N GLY A 281 -0.13 18.09 9.81
CA GLY A 281 0.85 17.96 10.88
C GLY A 281 0.47 16.97 11.98
N TRP A 282 1.16 17.08 13.11
CA TRP A 282 0.95 16.22 14.28
C TRP A 282 -0.46 16.32 14.84
N LEU A 283 -1.06 17.52 14.83
CA LEU A 283 -2.41 17.71 15.34
C LEU A 283 -3.41 16.81 14.59
N GLY A 284 -3.34 16.80 13.26
CA GLY A 284 -4.21 15.94 12.48
C GLY A 284 -3.92 14.46 12.67
N VAL A 285 -2.63 14.07 12.73
CA VAL A 285 -2.24 12.67 12.94
C VAL A 285 -2.76 12.15 14.27
N LEU A 286 -2.65 12.93 15.34
CA LEU A 286 -3.15 12.56 16.67
C LEU A 286 -4.68 12.45 16.70
N MET A 287 -5.39 13.45 16.17
CA MET A 287 -6.86 13.41 16.10
C MET A 287 -7.35 12.18 15.32
N PHE A 288 -6.70 11.89 14.21
CA PHE A 288 -7.07 10.77 13.36
C PHE A 288 -6.71 9.42 14.00
N SER A 289 -5.57 9.35 14.69
CA SER A 289 -5.16 8.16 15.42
C SER A 289 -6.12 7.86 16.57
N PHE A 290 -6.59 8.88 17.28
CA PHE A 290 -7.63 8.74 18.30
C PHE A 290 -8.94 8.22 17.72
N TYR A 291 -9.37 8.75 16.58
CA TYR A 291 -10.55 8.26 15.86
C TYR A 291 -10.42 6.78 15.47
N LEU A 292 -9.28 6.39 14.87
CA LEU A 292 -9.04 4.99 14.51
C LEU A 292 -9.01 4.09 15.74
N TYR A 293 -8.34 4.51 16.81
CA TYR A 293 -8.32 3.78 18.07
C TYR A 293 -9.72 3.55 18.61
N ASP A 294 -10.56 4.59 18.64
CA ASP A 294 -11.95 4.48 19.12
C ASP A 294 -12.76 3.45 18.32
N LYS A 295 -12.62 3.43 16.99
CA LYS A 295 -13.32 2.46 16.14
C LYS A 295 -12.75 1.05 16.22
N LEU A 296 -11.44 0.89 16.36
CA LEU A 296 -10.78 -0.42 16.31
C LEU A 296 -10.70 -1.12 17.69
N LYS A 297 -10.74 -0.38 18.80
CA LYS A 297 -10.61 -0.95 20.17
C LYS A 297 -11.68 -1.98 20.50
N VAL A 298 -12.89 -1.84 19.94
CA VAL A 298 -14.00 -2.78 20.14
C VAL A 298 -13.63 -4.15 19.58
N TYR A 299 -13.09 -4.18 18.35
CA TYR A 299 -12.72 -5.41 17.66
C TYR A 299 -11.43 -6.04 18.19
N TRP A 300 -10.58 -5.29 18.89
CA TRP A 300 -9.36 -5.82 19.52
C TRP A 300 -9.64 -6.99 20.48
N LYS A 301 -10.84 -7.01 21.06
CA LYS A 301 -11.30 -8.06 21.99
C LYS A 301 -11.81 -9.32 21.28
N ASN A 302 -11.90 -9.34 19.96
CA ASN A 302 -12.51 -10.43 19.16
C ASN A 302 -11.55 -11.58 18.83
N GLY A 303 -10.42 -11.69 19.53
CA GLY A 303 -9.45 -12.79 19.39
C GLY A 303 -8.18 -12.41 18.64
N THR A 304 -7.29 -13.39 18.46
CA THR A 304 -5.97 -13.22 17.85
C THR A 304 -6.05 -12.74 16.40
N GLU A 305 -6.96 -13.30 15.61
CA GLU A 305 -7.08 -12.96 14.19
C GLU A 305 -7.48 -11.50 13.98
N SER A 306 -8.42 -10.99 14.79
CA SER A 306 -8.81 -9.58 14.77
C SER A 306 -7.63 -8.66 15.11
N ARG A 307 -6.86 -8.98 16.16
CA ARG A 307 -5.67 -8.20 16.55
C ARG A 307 -4.61 -8.21 15.45
N ASN A 308 -4.36 -9.37 14.84
CA ASN A 308 -3.42 -9.51 13.74
C ASN A 308 -3.82 -8.62 12.55
N LEU A 309 -5.12 -8.60 12.19
CA LEU A 309 -5.62 -7.74 11.13
C LEU A 309 -5.53 -6.25 11.48
N ILE A 310 -5.81 -5.86 12.72
CA ILE A 310 -5.66 -4.47 13.16
C ILE A 310 -4.19 -4.04 13.08
N LEU A 311 -3.25 -4.87 13.55
CA LEU A 311 -1.82 -4.58 13.46
C LEU A 311 -1.36 -4.45 12.01
N TYR A 312 -1.81 -5.37 11.14
CA TYR A 312 -1.48 -5.33 9.72
C TYR A 312 -2.06 -4.08 9.03
N PHE A 313 -3.28 -3.69 9.39
CA PHE A 313 -3.93 -2.48 8.90
C PHE A 313 -3.19 -1.21 9.35
N ILE A 314 -2.79 -1.12 10.62
CA ILE A 314 -2.00 0.00 11.13
C ILE A 314 -0.67 0.09 10.37
N PHE A 315 0.02 -1.03 10.18
CA PHE A 315 1.23 -1.07 9.36
C PHE A 315 0.98 -0.53 7.95
N ASN A 316 -0.10 -0.98 7.30
CA ASN A 316 -0.46 -0.49 5.98
C ASN A 316 -0.69 1.03 5.99
N VAL A 317 -1.56 1.56 6.84
CA VAL A 317 -1.87 3.00 6.92
C VAL A 317 -0.63 3.86 7.21
N CYS A 318 0.32 3.35 8.00
CA CYS A 318 1.55 4.06 8.32
C CYS A 318 2.57 4.07 7.17
N VAL A 319 2.75 2.94 6.48
CA VAL A 319 3.92 2.73 5.60
C VAL A 319 3.56 2.64 4.12
N ILE A 320 2.45 1.99 3.77
CA ILE A 320 2.15 1.55 2.39
C ILE A 320 0.89 2.19 1.82
N GLY A 321 -0.07 2.50 2.69
CA GLY A 321 -1.43 2.85 2.36
C GLY A 321 -1.49 4.19 1.66
N SER A 322 -1.59 4.15 0.33
CA SER A 322 -1.79 5.37 -0.45
C SER A 322 -3.08 6.05 -0.03
N VAL A 323 -3.04 7.38 0.08
CA VAL A 323 -4.25 8.17 0.24
C VAL A 323 -5.15 7.94 -0.98
N GLY A 324 -6.44 7.74 -0.74
CA GLY A 324 -7.44 7.49 -1.77
C GLY A 324 -7.63 6.04 -2.21
N ASP A 325 -6.87 5.07 -1.67
CA ASP A 325 -7.17 3.64 -1.89
C ASP A 325 -8.16 3.13 -0.83
N PRO A 326 -9.41 2.81 -1.21
CA PRO A 326 -10.42 2.32 -0.27
C PRO A 326 -10.27 0.82 0.06
N THR A 327 -9.45 0.07 -0.69
CA THR A 327 -9.46 -1.40 -0.63
C THR A 327 -9.03 -1.93 0.74
N PRO A 328 -7.89 -1.48 1.33
CA PRO A 328 -7.49 -1.92 2.68
C PRO A 328 -8.55 -1.59 3.74
N TRP A 329 -9.18 -0.43 3.60
CA TRP A 329 -10.19 0.09 4.51
C TRP A 329 -11.47 -0.75 4.49
N ILE A 330 -12.00 -1.03 3.30
CA ILE A 330 -13.19 -1.88 3.09
C ILE A 330 -12.94 -3.29 3.64
N VAL A 331 -11.81 -3.90 3.26
CA VAL A 331 -11.48 -5.27 3.64
C VAL A 331 -11.35 -5.41 5.16
N ILE A 332 -10.65 -4.51 5.81
CA ILE A 332 -10.43 -4.58 7.26
C ILE A 332 -11.76 -4.36 7.99
N ALA A 333 -12.54 -3.34 7.61
CA ALA A 333 -13.87 -3.13 8.17
C ALA A 333 -14.75 -4.38 8.05
N LEU A 334 -14.79 -4.99 6.86
CA LEU A 334 -15.56 -6.20 6.59
C LEU A 334 -15.10 -7.36 7.49
N MET A 335 -13.80 -7.62 7.56
CA MET A 335 -13.27 -8.76 8.31
C MET A 335 -13.47 -8.63 9.81
N LEU A 336 -13.25 -7.44 10.37
CA LEU A 336 -13.49 -7.18 11.78
C LEU A 336 -14.96 -7.40 12.15
N ARG A 337 -15.89 -6.96 11.28
CA ARG A 337 -17.32 -7.21 11.43
C ARG A 337 -17.67 -8.68 11.31
N ILE A 338 -17.10 -9.42 10.35
CA ILE A 338 -17.33 -10.86 10.21
C ILE A 338 -16.90 -11.62 11.47
N PHE A 339 -15.75 -11.28 12.05
CA PHE A 339 -15.29 -11.90 13.29
C PHE A 339 -16.20 -11.59 14.48
N ASP A 340 -16.71 -10.37 14.55
CA ASP A 340 -17.68 -9.96 15.59
C ASP A 340 -18.98 -10.78 15.50
N TYR A 341 -19.55 -10.90 14.30
CA TYR A 341 -20.75 -11.72 14.08
C TYR A 341 -20.54 -13.21 14.34
N GLY A 342 -19.36 -13.74 13.99
CA GLY A 342 -19.01 -15.13 14.25
C GLY A 342 -19.01 -15.46 15.74
N ARG A 343 -18.64 -14.49 16.58
CA ARG A 343 -18.65 -14.62 18.04
C ARG A 343 -20.05 -14.54 18.63
N ASN A 344 -20.89 -13.61 18.17
CA ASN A 344 -22.25 -13.41 18.72
C ASN A 344 -23.23 -14.55 18.37
N LYS A 345 -22.81 -15.53 17.57
CA LYS A 345 -23.59 -16.74 17.22
C LYS A 345 -23.18 -17.99 18.00
N VAL A 346 -22.09 -17.92 18.78
CA VAL A 346 -21.61 -18.98 19.69
C VAL A 346 -21.97 -18.56 21.10
#